data_AF-A0A1I3V8Z3-F1
#
_entry.id   AF-A0A1I3V8Z3-F1
#
_cell.length_a   1.000
_cell.length_b   1.000
_cell.length_c   1.000
_cell.angle_alpha   90.00
_cell.angle_beta   90.00
_cell.angle_gamma   90.00
#
_symmetry.space_group_name_H-M   'P 1'
#
loop_
_entity.id
_entity.type
_entity.pdbx_description
1 polymer ?
#
loop_
_entity_poly.entity_id
_entity_poly.type
_entity_poly.pdbx_seq_one_letter_code
_entity_poly.pdbx_strand_id
1 'polypeptide(L)'
;MASINTSKQAGLLVSTLLLSSFLGFGQTLKGIVGDAETREPLCYATVSIIGQNQRVVTRSDGTFTLDISRSGASDSITVSYIGYQTTVYALEI
;
A
#
# COMPACT_ATOMS: atom_id res chain seq x y z
N MET A 1 55.45 26.08 24.76
CA MET A 1 54.03 25.72 24.96
C MET A 1 53.42 25.44 23.58
N ALA A 2 52.48 24.48 23.53
CA ALA A 2 51.84 23.79 22.39
C ALA A 2 51.44 24.67 21.17
N SER A 3 51.17 24.16 19.95
CA SER A 3 50.68 22.83 19.54
C SER A 3 50.99 22.55 18.06
N ILE A 4 51.04 21.24 17.77
CA ILE A 4 51.16 20.55 16.48
C ILE A 4 49.77 20.54 15.77
N ASN A 5 49.72 20.52 14.42
CA ASN A 5 49.02 19.52 13.58
C ASN A 5 48.45 20.03 12.23
N THR A 6 49.17 19.65 11.16
CA THR A 6 48.74 18.85 9.99
C THR A 6 47.34 19.04 9.35
N SER A 7 47.42 19.38 8.04
CA SER A 7 46.59 18.94 6.90
C SER A 7 45.17 18.42 7.15
N LYS A 8 44.17 19.14 6.63
CA LYS A 8 42.84 18.58 6.37
C LYS A 8 42.49 18.69 4.89
N GLN A 9 42.92 17.70 4.12
CA GLN A 9 42.26 17.33 2.86
C GLN A 9 40.83 16.91 3.22
N ALA A 10 39.84 17.76 2.97
CA ALA A 10 38.44 17.43 3.25
C ALA A 10 37.50 18.13 2.26
N GLY A 11 37.79 18.01 0.97
CA GLY A 11 36.89 18.40 -0.11
C GLY A 11 36.14 17.20 -0.66
N LEU A 12 35.20 16.62 0.09
CA LEU A 12 34.24 15.66 -0.46
C LEU A 12 32.90 15.70 0.29
N LEU A 13 32.19 16.81 0.19
CA LEU A 13 30.80 16.94 0.67
C LEU A 13 29.76 16.61 -0.41
N VAL A 14 30.18 16.38 -1.66
CA VAL A 14 29.25 16.16 -2.78
C VAL A 14 28.78 14.70 -2.89
N SER A 15 29.52 13.74 -2.31
CA SER A 15 29.19 12.31 -2.44
C SER A 15 27.99 11.86 -1.60
N THR A 16 27.59 12.62 -0.57
CA THR A 16 26.54 12.18 0.38
C THR A 16 25.11 12.41 -0.14
N LEU A 17 24.94 13.13 -1.25
CA LEU A 17 23.61 13.49 -1.80
C LEU A 17 23.04 12.45 -2.78
N LEU A 18 23.80 11.44 -3.20
CA LEU A 18 23.36 10.44 -4.19
C LEU A 18 22.74 9.17 -3.59
N LEU A 19 22.61 9.09 -2.26
CA LEU A 19 21.95 7.98 -1.56
C LEU A 19 20.65 8.39 -0.87
N SER A 20 20.04 9.52 -1.24
CA SER A 20 18.67 9.84 -0.81
C SER A 20 17.74 8.82 -1.44
N SER A 21 17.54 7.75 -0.69
CA SER A 21 16.75 6.57 -0.96
C SER A 21 15.53 6.87 -1.82
N PHE A 22 15.37 6.08 -2.89
CA PHE A 22 14.07 5.89 -3.51
C PHE A 22 13.10 5.39 -2.43
N LEU A 23 12.30 6.30 -1.86
CA LEU A 23 11.15 5.93 -1.06
C LEU A 23 10.08 5.42 -2.02
N GLY A 24 10.14 4.13 -2.32
CA GLY A 24 9.09 3.45 -3.07
C GLY A 24 7.84 3.30 -2.21
N PHE A 25 6.92 4.25 -2.28
CA PHE A 25 5.60 4.15 -1.65
C PHE A 25 4.62 3.36 -2.54
N GLY A 26 4.87 2.07 -2.71
CA GLY A 26 3.90 1.14 -3.30
C GLY A 26 3.09 0.47 -2.19
N GLN A 27 2.09 1.16 -1.63
CA GLN A 27 1.21 0.56 -0.63
C GLN A 27 0.18 -0.35 -1.33
N THR A 28 0.09 -1.60 -0.88
CA THR A 28 -0.90 -2.55 -1.38
C THR A 28 -1.70 -3.15 -0.23
N LEU A 29 -3.01 -3.19 -0.37
CA LEU A 29 -3.90 -3.93 0.51
C LEU A 29 -4.06 -5.35 -0.03
N LYS A 30 -3.76 -6.34 0.81
CA LYS A 30 -3.95 -7.77 0.50
C LYS A 30 -4.97 -8.35 1.47
N GLY A 31 -5.82 -9.24 0.96
CA GLY A 31 -6.83 -9.90 1.79
C GLY A 31 -7.53 -11.03 1.06
N ILE A 32 -8.49 -11.64 1.75
CA ILE A 32 -9.40 -12.67 1.24
C ILE A 32 -10.81 -12.15 1.47
N VAL A 33 -11.66 -12.22 0.44
CA VAL A 33 -13.10 -12.02 0.59
C VAL A 33 -13.73 -13.37 0.87
N GLY A 34 -14.54 -13.47 1.92
CA GLY A 34 -15.25 -14.69 2.29
C GLY A 34 -16.70 -14.43 2.66
N ASP A 35 -17.51 -15.47 2.58
CA ASP A 35 -18.88 -15.48 3.07
C ASP A 35 -18.90 -15.29 4.60
N ALA A 36 -19.80 -14.44 5.10
CA ALA A 36 -19.84 -14.10 6.51
C ALA A 36 -20.32 -15.24 7.43
N GLU A 37 -21.16 -16.14 6.92
CA GLU A 37 -21.73 -17.26 7.67
C GLU A 37 -20.84 -18.50 7.53
N THR A 38 -20.50 -18.87 6.30
CA THR A 38 -19.79 -20.13 6.03
C THR A 38 -18.27 -19.98 6.10
N ARG A 39 -17.76 -18.74 5.99
CA ARG A 39 -16.32 -18.43 5.83
C ARG A 39 -15.71 -19.00 4.56
N GLU A 40 -16.52 -19.44 3.61
CA GLU A 40 -16.05 -19.91 2.32
C GLU A 40 -15.48 -18.74 1.49
N PRO A 41 -14.31 -18.89 0.84
CA PRO A 41 -13.75 -17.83 0.01
C PRO A 41 -14.63 -17.51 -1.19
N LEU A 42 -14.83 -16.22 -1.46
CA LEU A 42 -15.63 -15.73 -2.58
C LEU A 42 -14.72 -15.31 -3.74
N CYS A 43 -14.70 -16.15 -4.78
CA CYS A 43 -14.06 -15.82 -6.05
C CYS A 43 -14.87 -14.82 -6.87
N TYR A 44 -14.21 -14.01 -7.69
CA TYR A 44 -14.83 -13.00 -8.55
C TYR A 44 -15.60 -11.87 -7.83
N ALA A 45 -15.39 -11.67 -6.53
CA ALA A 45 -15.81 -10.47 -5.82
C ALA A 45 -15.01 -9.25 -6.29
N THR A 46 -15.66 -8.10 -6.38
CA THR A 46 -15.01 -6.84 -6.74
C THR A 46 -14.63 -6.09 -5.46
N VAL A 47 -13.37 -5.67 -5.38
CA VAL A 47 -12.85 -4.78 -4.34
C VAL A 47 -12.41 -3.48 -5.01
N SER A 48 -12.98 -2.34 -4.61
CA SER A 48 -12.70 -1.03 -5.23
C SER A 48 -12.58 0.07 -4.21
N ILE A 49 -11.82 1.13 -4.52
CA ILE A 49 -11.74 2.33 -3.69
C ILE A 49 -12.87 3.28 -4.09
N ILE A 50 -13.64 3.77 -3.11
CA ILE A 50 -14.75 4.71 -3.36
C ILE A 50 -14.22 6.00 -3.98
N GLY A 51 -14.88 6.47 -5.04
CA GLY A 51 -14.50 7.72 -5.73
C GLY A 51 -13.27 7.60 -6.63
N GLN A 52 -12.65 6.43 -6.72
CA GLN A 52 -11.49 6.18 -7.58
C GLN A 52 -11.79 5.09 -8.62
N ASN A 53 -11.05 5.10 -9.73
CA ASN A 53 -11.18 4.07 -10.77
C ASN A 53 -10.44 2.77 -10.44
N GLN A 54 -9.71 2.74 -9.31
CA GLN A 54 -8.92 1.61 -8.88
C GLN A 54 -9.81 0.50 -8.29
N ARG A 55 -9.75 -0.68 -8.91
CA ARG A 55 -10.50 -1.88 -8.51
C ARG A 55 -9.77 -3.14 -8.89
N VAL A 56 -10.02 -4.22 -8.16
CA VAL A 56 -9.53 -5.56 -8.44
C VAL A 56 -10.63 -6.59 -8.24
N VAL A 57 -10.47 -7.74 -8.87
CA VAL A 57 -11.39 -8.88 -8.74
C VAL A 57 -10.65 -10.00 -7.99
N THR A 58 -11.34 -10.65 -7.05
CA THR A 58 -10.75 -11.75 -6.27
C THR A 58 -10.49 -12.96 -7.16
N ARG A 59 -9.42 -13.70 -6.84
CA ARG A 59 -9.05 -14.95 -7.53
C ARG A 59 -9.96 -16.11 -7.10
N SER A 60 -9.71 -17.29 -7.67
CA SER A 60 -10.44 -18.53 -7.35
C SER A 60 -10.40 -18.94 -5.87
N ASP A 61 -9.40 -18.47 -5.13
CA ASP A 61 -9.23 -18.69 -3.68
C ASP A 61 -9.74 -17.51 -2.83
N GLY A 62 -10.47 -16.56 -3.42
CA GLY A 62 -10.98 -15.36 -2.77
C GLY A 62 -9.93 -14.28 -2.48
N THR A 63 -8.65 -14.49 -2.83
CA THR A 63 -7.59 -13.52 -2.55
C THR A 63 -7.65 -12.31 -3.48
N PHE A 64 -7.22 -11.15 -2.97
CA PHE A 64 -7.01 -9.95 -3.76
C PHE A 64 -5.72 -9.21 -3.37
N THR A 65 -5.27 -8.33 -4.25
CA THR A 65 -4.20 -7.36 -4.00
C THR A 65 -4.58 -6.06 -4.68
N LEU A 66 -4.90 -5.05 -3.90
CA LEU A 66 -5.35 -3.73 -4.36
C LEU A 66 -4.24 -2.71 -4.12
N ASP A 67 -3.85 -1.98 -5.17
CA ASP A 67 -2.97 -0.83 -5.03
C ASP A 67 -3.73 0.31 -4.34
N ILE A 68 -3.18 0.77 -3.21
CA ILE A 68 -3.72 1.87 -2.40
C ILE A 68 -2.69 3.01 -2.25
N SER A 69 -1.65 3.04 -3.09
CA SER A 69 -0.58 4.04 -3.05
C SER A 69 -1.05 5.49 -3.19
N ARG A 70 -2.25 5.69 -3.74
CA ARG A 70 -2.90 6.99 -3.91
C ARG A 70 -4.05 7.23 -2.95
N SER A 71 -4.28 6.30 -2.02
CA SER A 71 -5.34 6.40 -1.02
C SER A 71 -4.84 7.08 0.25
N GLY A 72 -5.74 7.76 0.95
CA GLY A 72 -5.50 8.34 2.27
C GLY A 72 -6.32 7.67 3.37
N ALA A 73 -6.05 8.04 4.62
CA ALA A 73 -6.76 7.53 5.81
C ALA A 73 -8.28 7.82 5.84
N SER A 74 -8.75 8.76 5.00
CA SER A 74 -10.18 9.07 4.86
C SER A 74 -10.88 8.24 3.78
N ASP A 75 -10.12 7.48 2.97
CA ASP A 75 -10.70 6.68 1.90
C ASP A 75 -11.33 5.41 2.45
N SER A 76 -12.16 4.79 1.63
CA SER A 76 -12.82 3.53 1.95
C SER A 76 -12.81 2.62 0.73
N ILE A 77 -12.82 1.32 0.98
CA ILE A 77 -13.06 0.31 -0.04
C ILE A 77 -14.50 -0.18 0.02
N THR A 78 -15.02 -0.61 -1.13
CA THR A 78 -16.24 -1.40 -1.24
C THR A 78 -15.88 -2.81 -1.65
N VAL A 79 -16.56 -3.78 -1.05
CA VAL A 79 -16.57 -5.17 -1.49
C VAL A 79 -17.97 -5.49 -2.01
N SER A 80 -18.06 -5.92 -3.27
CA SER A 80 -19.33 -6.29 -3.91
C SER A 80 -19.23 -7.63 -4.63
N TYR A 81 -20.33 -8.39 -4.61
CA TYR A 81 -20.43 -9.69 -5.24
C TYR A 81 -21.89 -9.97 -5.59
N ILE A 82 -22.14 -10.71 -6.69
CA ILE A 82 -23.50 -10.92 -7.20
C ILE A 82 -24.29 -11.74 -6.17
N GLY A 83 -25.47 -11.24 -5.80
CA GLY A 83 -26.34 -11.89 -4.81
C GLY A 83 -26.01 -11.55 -3.35
N TYR A 84 -25.01 -10.71 -3.11
CA TYR A 84 -24.57 -10.31 -1.77
C TYR A 84 -24.82 -8.82 -1.51
N GLN A 85 -24.95 -8.47 -0.23
CA GLN A 85 -24.95 -7.08 0.19
C GLN A 85 -23.55 -6.47 0.01
N THR A 86 -23.47 -5.31 -0.63
CA THR A 86 -22.22 -4.54 -0.72
C THR A 86 -21.84 -3.99 0.65
N THR A 87 -20.57 -4.17 1.02
CA THR A 87 -20.01 -3.70 2.29
C THR A 87 -18.94 -2.63 2.05
N VAL A 88 -18.82 -1.69 2.99
CA VAL A 88 -17.83 -0.59 2.97
C VAL A 88 -16.89 -0.74 4.15
N TYR A 89 -15.59 -0.55 3.92
CA TYR A 89 -14.56 -0.55 4.97
C TYR A 89 -13.67 0.69 4.82
N ALA A 90 -13.42 1.39 5.93
CA ALA A 90 -12.46 2.49 5.95
C ALA A 90 -11.02 1.97 5.78
N LEU A 91 -10.19 2.70 5.04
CA LEU A 91 -8.76 2.45 4.96
C LEU A 91 -8.07 3.14 6.14
N GLU A 92 -7.74 2.39 7.19
CA GLU A 92 -6.90 2.89 8.29
C GLU A 92 -5.42 2.72 7.92
N ILE A 93 -4.86 3.68 7.17
CA ILE A 93 -3.48 3.67 6.66
C ILE A 93 -2.66 4.89 7.09
#